data_AF-A0A067LIT9-F1
#
_entry.id   AF-A0A067LIT9-F1
#
_cell.length_a   1.000
_cell.length_b   1.000
_cell.length_c   1.000
_cell.angle_alpha   90.00
_cell.angle_beta   90.00
_cell.angle_gamma   90.00
#
_symmetry.space_group_name_H-M   'P 1'
#
loop_
_entity.id
_entity.type
_entity.pdbx_description
1 polymer ?
#
loop_
_entity_poly.entity_id
_entity_poly.type
_entity_poly.pdbx_seq_one_letter_code
_entity_poly.pdbx_strand_id
1 'polypeptide(L)'
;MKKLIIQLAMPFVVMMSTFQAQSQERHDDLRLDCGASKETPASDVVYWLPDEDYVKSGKNYTLTYSQNFSTLSTLRYFPDSQTSCYNLLFYKRDGKFLFRAGFYYGNYDGLSSPPYFNLEIDGNIWATVTTSMSEDDAIYYEMIYRTNGDSAKVCLTRTMYGGVPFISSLEASYFSSGDDPRYGFYLLMENKIALQLHSRTNYGANDTTGQMAPYDECCNRIWKPKQMAEYRNIASNYIPTGYFYDENQPPERVMSTAIQARNVTNSIYLSIDISRQTTVIAYFVFYFSDPIYRYPEKPIGIVEIFIDNRKMGVTDIPYKYDDDEMYRVVSFYPVEVNGSANITISPAQNSTSAPLLNAMEVFYVVNVTNMSTKSEITNWVRIDCGSQTSHVDENGLLWQTDEGFIKTGENRIISQNSKIVLDQLKTLRVFKEQNKNCYNLPAPTLDRYFIRAMFHYGNYDGLNNPPSFDLQFDGNNWVTVETSLSDTVEC
;
A
#
# COMPACT_ATOMS: atom_id res chain seq x y z
N MET A 1 58.64 57.11 40.56
CA MET A 1 57.29 56.60 40.27
C MET A 1 57.26 56.03 38.86
N LYS A 2 57.09 54.72 38.72
CA LYS A 2 56.40 54.00 37.62
C LYS A 2 56.67 52.50 37.83
N LYS A 3 55.67 51.79 38.38
CA LYS A 3 55.61 50.33 38.41
C LYS A 3 55.12 49.86 37.03
N LEU A 4 55.89 48.98 36.40
CA LEU A 4 55.55 48.30 35.15
C LEU A 4 54.63 47.13 35.50
N ILE A 5 53.38 47.15 35.04
CA ILE A 5 52.44 46.02 35.14
C ILE A 5 52.55 45.23 33.84
N ILE A 6 53.01 43.98 33.93
CA ILE A 6 53.01 43.03 32.82
C ILE A 6 51.66 42.31 32.85
N GLN A 7 50.80 42.58 31.87
CA GLN A 7 49.58 41.80 31.62
C GLN A 7 49.95 40.57 30.79
N LEU A 8 49.77 39.37 31.34
CA LEU A 8 49.71 38.13 30.57
C LEU A 8 48.35 38.07 29.85
N ALA A 9 48.36 38.02 28.52
CA ALA A 9 47.20 37.69 27.71
C ALA A 9 47.19 36.17 27.43
N MET A 10 46.17 35.46 27.93
CA MET A 10 45.84 34.09 27.53
C MET A 10 45.07 34.14 26.20
N PRO A 11 45.42 33.35 25.17
CA PRO A 11 44.60 33.23 23.98
C PRO A 11 43.42 32.30 24.26
N PHE A 12 42.21 32.84 24.17
CA PHE A 12 40.97 32.09 24.21
C PHE A 12 40.76 31.44 22.83
N VAL A 13 41.07 30.15 22.70
CA VAL A 13 40.78 29.38 21.47
C VAL A 13 39.29 29.06 21.47
N VAL A 14 38.52 29.80 20.69
CA VAL A 14 37.12 29.48 20.40
C VAL A 14 37.11 28.34 19.38
N MET A 15 36.81 27.11 19.81
CA MET A 15 36.38 26.05 18.90
C MET A 15 35.04 26.48 18.30
N MET A 16 35.06 26.97 17.07
CA MET A 16 33.85 27.01 16.24
C MET A 16 33.49 25.56 15.90
N SER A 17 32.57 24.96 16.67
CA SER A 17 31.85 23.79 16.19
C SER A 17 30.98 24.25 15.03
N THR A 18 31.39 23.92 13.81
CA THR A 18 30.55 24.01 12.62
C THR A 18 29.37 23.07 12.83
N PHE A 19 28.28 23.58 13.39
CA PHE A 19 26.97 22.98 13.18
C PHE A 19 26.66 23.16 11.69
N GLN A 20 27.01 22.15 10.88
CA GLN A 20 26.32 21.95 9.61
C GLN A 20 24.88 21.61 9.98
N ALA A 21 24.02 22.63 10.02
CA ALA A 21 22.60 22.42 9.85
C ALA A 21 22.44 21.87 8.42
N GLN A 22 22.45 20.55 8.27
CA GLN A 22 22.16 19.89 7.00
C GLN A 22 20.69 20.18 6.72
N SER A 23 20.42 21.19 5.89
CA SER A 23 19.07 21.44 5.39
C SER A 23 18.73 20.25 4.52
N GLN A 24 17.79 19.42 4.97
CA GLN A 24 17.27 18.32 4.18
C GLN A 24 16.76 18.85 2.84
N GLU A 25 17.23 18.26 1.74
CA GLU A 25 16.95 18.71 0.39
C GLU A 25 15.47 18.50 0.04
N ARG A 26 14.92 19.39 -0.79
CA ARG A 26 13.51 19.35 -1.22
C ARG A 26 13.44 18.77 -2.62
N HIS A 27 12.37 18.03 -2.90
CA HIS A 27 12.22 17.32 -4.17
C HIS A 27 10.82 17.51 -4.77
N ASP A 28 10.75 17.46 -6.10
CA ASP A 28 9.49 17.26 -6.85
C ASP A 28 9.39 15.82 -7.38
N ASP A 29 10.53 15.14 -7.62
CA ASP A 29 10.64 13.70 -7.80
C ASP A 29 11.75 13.19 -6.87
N LEU A 30 11.39 12.29 -5.95
CA LEU A 30 12.29 11.68 -4.99
C LEU A 30 12.24 10.17 -5.13
N ARG A 31 13.41 9.54 -5.24
CA ARG A 31 13.57 8.09 -5.36
C ARG A 31 14.68 7.63 -4.43
N LEU A 32 14.33 6.83 -3.43
CA LEU A 32 15.23 6.35 -2.38
C LEU A 32 15.50 4.85 -2.56
N ASP A 33 16.77 4.49 -2.72
CA ASP A 33 17.25 3.10 -2.67
C ASP A 33 17.60 2.79 -1.21
N CYS A 34 16.66 2.14 -0.51
CA CYS A 34 16.71 2.03 0.94
C CYS A 34 17.83 1.07 1.36
N GLY A 35 18.72 1.55 2.23
CA GLY A 35 19.89 0.79 2.68
C GLY A 35 21.10 0.84 1.74
N ALA A 36 21.00 1.53 0.60
CA ALA A 36 22.14 1.80 -0.25
C ALA A 36 23.12 2.78 0.43
N SER A 37 24.42 2.60 0.18
CA SER A 37 25.47 3.49 0.69
C SER A 37 25.89 4.59 -0.27
N LYS A 38 25.42 4.51 -1.51
CA LYS A 38 25.74 5.43 -2.61
C LYS A 38 24.55 5.48 -3.57
N GLU A 39 24.55 6.48 -4.44
CA GLU A 39 23.55 6.59 -5.48
C GLU A 39 23.54 5.36 -6.41
N THR A 40 22.34 4.93 -6.77
CA THR A 40 22.13 3.81 -7.68
C THR A 40 21.58 4.33 -9.00
N PRO A 41 22.29 4.13 -10.13
CA PRO A 41 21.77 4.51 -11.44
C PRO A 41 20.64 3.55 -11.84
N ALA A 42 19.48 4.11 -12.21
CA ALA A 42 18.38 3.37 -12.82
C ALA A 42 18.36 3.52 -14.35
N SER A 43 18.81 4.67 -14.86
CA SER A 43 19.06 4.90 -16.27
C SER A 43 20.19 5.93 -16.45
N ASP A 44 20.49 6.33 -17.68
CA ASP A 44 21.48 7.38 -17.96
C ASP A 44 21.12 8.75 -17.35
N VAL A 45 19.86 8.95 -16.94
CA VAL A 45 19.36 10.24 -16.43
C VAL A 45 18.57 10.14 -15.11
N VAL A 46 18.26 8.93 -14.64
CA VAL A 46 17.53 8.72 -13.38
C VAL A 46 18.44 8.02 -12.37
N TYR A 47 18.59 8.67 -11.22
CA TYR A 47 19.39 8.18 -10.09
C TYR A 47 18.51 8.04 -8.85
N TRP A 48 18.80 7.02 -8.06
CA TRP A 48 18.18 6.78 -6.76
C TRP A 48 19.17 7.18 -5.67
N LEU A 49 18.67 7.93 -4.68
CA LEU A 49 19.48 8.43 -3.57
C LEU A 49 19.52 7.40 -2.43
N PRO A 50 20.62 7.35 -1.66
CA PRO A 50 20.62 6.73 -0.33
C PRO A 50 19.55 7.34 0.57
N ASP A 51 19.03 6.54 1.49
CA ASP A 51 17.90 6.93 2.33
C ASP A 51 18.29 7.49 3.72
N GLU A 52 19.59 7.51 4.04
CA GLU A 52 20.14 7.88 5.37
C GLU A 52 19.71 9.28 5.84
N ASP A 53 19.59 10.25 4.93
CA ASP A 53 19.18 11.62 5.28
C ASP A 53 17.66 11.76 5.55
N TYR A 54 16.87 10.72 5.26
CA TYR A 54 15.40 10.75 5.33
C TYR A 54 14.85 9.94 6.51
N VAL A 55 15.65 9.06 7.12
CA VAL A 55 15.25 8.18 8.24
C VAL A 55 16.31 8.19 9.34
N LYS A 56 15.88 8.15 10.61
CA LYS A 56 16.79 8.29 11.78
C LYS A 56 17.24 6.96 12.40
N SER A 57 16.69 5.84 11.94
CA SER A 57 16.85 4.53 12.55
C SER A 57 16.91 3.44 11.49
N GLY A 58 17.06 2.19 11.95
CA GLY A 58 17.13 1.02 11.09
C GLY A 58 18.57 0.60 10.80
N LYS A 59 18.69 -0.56 10.15
CA LYS A 59 19.95 -1.17 9.75
C LYS A 59 19.87 -1.50 8.27
N ASN A 60 20.99 -1.40 7.59
CA ASN A 60 21.08 -1.64 6.15
C ASN A 60 21.48 -3.09 5.91
N TYR A 61 20.94 -3.69 4.85
CA TYR A 61 21.31 -5.02 4.41
C TYR A 61 21.49 -5.02 2.88
N THR A 62 22.58 -5.63 2.42
CA THR A 62 22.82 -5.88 1.00
C THR A 62 22.53 -7.34 0.71
N LEU A 63 21.62 -7.57 -0.23
CA LEU A 63 21.18 -8.90 -0.61
C LEU A 63 22.25 -9.61 -1.41
N THR A 64 22.39 -10.92 -1.18
CA THR A 64 23.41 -11.76 -1.83
C THR A 64 23.12 -11.96 -3.32
N TYR A 65 21.86 -11.83 -3.73
CA TYR A 65 21.43 -11.99 -5.12
C TYR A 65 21.10 -10.62 -5.74
N SER A 66 21.71 -10.35 -6.90
CA SER A 66 21.39 -9.18 -7.71
C SER A 66 20.04 -9.42 -8.38
N GLN A 67 19.03 -8.66 -7.95
CA GLN A 67 17.76 -8.59 -8.66
C GLN A 67 17.92 -7.99 -10.07
N ASN A 68 16.93 -8.23 -10.94
CA ASN A 68 16.85 -7.55 -12.25
C ASN A 68 16.76 -6.01 -12.10
N PHE A 69 16.36 -5.52 -10.92
CA PHE A 69 16.37 -4.11 -10.57
C PHE A 69 17.45 -3.84 -9.52
N SER A 70 18.50 -3.11 -9.91
CA SER A 70 19.62 -2.72 -9.04
C SER A 70 19.16 -2.03 -7.75
N THR A 71 18.07 -1.29 -7.82
CA THR A 71 17.44 -0.51 -6.73
C THR A 71 16.69 -1.36 -5.70
N LEU A 72 16.73 -2.70 -5.84
CA LEU A 72 16.17 -3.66 -4.87
C LEU A 72 17.24 -4.62 -4.35
N SER A 73 18.52 -4.32 -4.61
CA SER A 73 19.65 -5.10 -4.10
C SER A 73 20.00 -4.77 -2.65
N THR A 74 19.42 -3.70 -2.12
CA THR A 74 19.54 -3.27 -0.73
C THR A 74 18.17 -3.11 -0.08
N LEU A 75 18.16 -3.21 1.25
CA LEU A 75 17.01 -2.85 2.07
C LEU A 75 17.44 -2.22 3.38
N ARG A 76 16.55 -1.43 3.98
CA ARG A 76 16.64 -1.00 5.37
C ARG A 76 15.58 -1.71 6.20
N TYR A 77 15.99 -2.27 7.34
CA TYR A 77 15.10 -2.99 8.27
C TYR A 77 15.14 -2.39 9.69
N PHE A 78 14.04 -2.54 10.43
CA PHE A 78 13.79 -1.85 11.70
C PHE A 78 13.53 -2.83 12.86
N PRO A 79 14.58 -3.49 13.39
CA PRO A 79 14.43 -4.53 14.41
C PRO A 79 14.09 -3.96 15.80
N ASP A 80 14.52 -2.73 16.08
CA ASP A 80 14.51 -2.17 17.44
C ASP A 80 13.37 -1.18 17.69
N SER A 81 12.58 -0.84 16.66
CA SER A 81 11.54 0.21 16.73
C SER A 81 10.15 -0.34 16.43
N GLN A 82 9.16 0.09 17.21
CA GLN A 82 7.75 -0.23 16.96
C GLN A 82 7.23 0.45 15.69
N THR A 83 7.62 1.72 15.49
CA THR A 83 7.31 2.51 14.29
C THR A 83 8.57 3.25 13.87
N SER A 84 8.92 3.20 12.59
CA SER A 84 10.02 3.96 11.99
C SER A 84 9.52 4.74 10.80
N CYS A 85 9.95 5.99 10.65
CA CYS A 85 9.38 6.90 9.65
C CYS A 85 10.44 7.62 8.83
N TYR A 86 10.19 7.68 7.53
CA TYR A 86 10.84 8.59 6.61
C TYR A 86 10.17 9.95 6.68
N ASN A 87 10.96 11.02 6.75
CA ASN A 87 10.47 12.39 6.60
C ASN A 87 10.86 12.88 5.22
N LEU A 88 9.88 13.20 4.39
CA LEU A 88 10.08 13.64 3.01
C LEU A 88 9.71 15.11 2.91
N LEU A 89 10.59 15.92 2.31
CA LEU A 89 10.38 17.36 2.11
C LEU A 89 10.24 17.66 0.62
N PHE A 90 9.26 18.51 0.30
CA PHE A 90 8.90 18.84 -1.07
C PHE A 90 8.99 20.36 -1.32
N TYR A 91 9.13 20.76 -2.59
CA TYR A 91 9.00 22.17 -2.95
C TYR A 91 7.54 22.62 -2.97
N LYS A 92 6.66 21.73 -3.44
CA LYS A 92 5.24 22.00 -3.61
C LYS A 92 4.48 21.76 -2.32
N ARG A 93 3.78 22.80 -1.88
CA ARG A 93 2.84 22.73 -0.77
C ARG A 93 1.49 22.24 -1.24
N ASP A 94 0.87 21.40 -0.44
CA ASP A 94 -0.47 20.86 -0.67
C ASP A 94 -0.64 20.23 -2.07
N GLY A 95 0.45 19.62 -2.56
CA GLY A 95 0.54 19.01 -3.89
C GLY A 95 -0.01 17.58 -3.89
N LYS A 96 -0.46 17.10 -5.05
CA LYS A 96 -0.75 15.68 -5.27
C LYS A 96 0.53 14.97 -5.67
N PHE A 97 0.85 13.89 -4.98
CA PHE A 97 2.02 13.08 -5.26
C PHE A 97 1.61 11.63 -5.47
N LEU A 98 2.31 10.95 -6.37
CA LEU A 98 2.36 9.49 -6.42
C LEU A 98 3.43 9.03 -5.45
N PHE A 99 3.03 8.28 -4.43
CA PHE A 99 3.93 7.55 -3.54
C PHE A 99 3.98 6.09 -3.95
N ARG A 100 5.19 5.51 -3.99
CA ARG A 100 5.37 4.07 -4.18
C ARG A 100 6.39 3.53 -3.20
N ALA A 101 6.01 2.50 -2.43
CA ALA A 101 6.90 1.77 -1.55
C ALA A 101 7.12 0.36 -2.10
N GLY A 102 8.38 -0.04 -2.26
CA GLY A 102 8.78 -1.34 -2.76
C GLY A 102 9.40 -2.20 -1.66
N PHE A 103 9.03 -3.48 -1.65
CA PHE A 103 9.42 -4.46 -0.65
C PHE A 103 9.92 -5.72 -1.33
N TYR A 104 11.19 -6.04 -1.11
CA TYR A 104 11.76 -7.32 -1.49
C TYR A 104 12.45 -7.97 -0.28
N TYR A 105 11.87 -9.07 0.22
CA TYR A 105 12.34 -9.71 1.45
C TYR A 105 13.70 -10.40 1.26
N GLY A 106 13.86 -11.15 0.16
CA GLY A 106 15.13 -11.81 -0.19
C GLY A 106 15.72 -12.71 0.89
N ASN A 107 14.91 -13.12 1.88
CA ASN A 107 15.34 -13.84 3.08
C ASN A 107 16.55 -13.20 3.81
N TYR A 108 16.57 -11.87 3.90
CA TYR A 108 17.73 -11.13 4.42
C TYR A 108 18.13 -11.50 5.87
N ASP A 109 17.18 -11.97 6.67
CA ASP A 109 17.37 -12.38 8.06
C ASP A 109 17.61 -13.90 8.23
N GLY A 110 17.53 -14.67 7.14
CA GLY A 110 17.71 -16.13 7.13
C GLY A 110 16.61 -16.91 7.85
N LEU A 111 15.47 -16.29 8.17
CA LEU A 111 14.38 -16.93 8.92
C LEU A 111 13.39 -17.67 8.02
N SER A 112 13.41 -17.42 6.71
CA SER A 112 12.46 -17.98 5.74
C SER A 112 10.99 -17.73 6.15
N SER A 113 10.74 -16.60 6.81
CA SER A 113 9.46 -16.23 7.40
C SER A 113 9.17 -14.76 7.12
N PRO A 114 8.66 -14.43 5.91
CA PRO A 114 8.44 -13.05 5.50
C PRO A 114 7.50 -12.33 6.49
N PRO A 115 7.89 -11.15 7.01
CA PRO A 115 7.08 -10.42 7.98
C PRO A 115 5.89 -9.72 7.30
N TYR A 116 4.86 -9.42 8.09
CA TYR A 116 3.82 -8.45 7.72
C TYR A 116 3.81 -7.29 8.73
N PHE A 117 3.47 -6.11 8.25
CA PHE A 117 3.50 -4.87 9.03
C PHE A 117 2.64 -3.80 8.34
N ASN A 118 2.34 -2.70 9.02
CA ASN A 118 1.58 -1.60 8.43
C ASN A 118 2.51 -0.57 7.79
N LEU A 119 2.06 -0.05 6.65
CA LEU A 119 2.60 1.11 5.95
C LEU A 119 1.61 2.26 6.13
N GLU A 120 2.10 3.41 6.56
CA GLU A 120 1.30 4.58 6.90
C GLU A 120 1.86 5.84 6.22
N ILE A 121 0.99 6.79 5.90
CA ILE A 121 1.36 8.12 5.44
C ILE A 121 0.66 9.19 6.29
N ASP A 122 1.45 10.06 6.91
CA ASP A 122 1.00 11.10 7.84
C ASP A 122 0.04 10.58 8.92
N GLY A 123 0.30 9.36 9.43
CA GLY A 123 -0.50 8.70 10.47
C GLY A 123 -1.79 8.03 9.96
N ASN A 124 -2.03 8.03 8.66
CA ASN A 124 -3.12 7.31 8.02
C ASN A 124 -2.62 5.98 7.46
N ILE A 125 -3.42 4.91 7.58
CA ILE A 125 -3.06 3.61 7.00
C ILE A 125 -3.05 3.73 5.48
N TRP A 126 -1.89 3.47 4.88
CA TRP A 126 -1.74 3.33 3.43
C TRP A 126 -2.02 1.87 3.04
N ALA A 127 -1.37 0.90 3.68
CA ALA A 127 -1.59 -0.51 3.42
C ALA A 127 -1.11 -1.38 4.59
N THR A 128 -1.61 -2.62 4.67
CA THR A 128 -0.91 -3.70 5.36
C THR A 128 -0.01 -4.40 4.36
N VAL A 129 1.29 -4.36 4.61
CA VAL A 129 2.32 -4.98 3.79
C VAL A 129 2.36 -6.46 4.10
N THR A 130 2.08 -7.29 3.09
CA THR A 130 2.21 -8.75 3.16
C THR A 130 3.36 -9.14 2.26
N THR A 131 4.49 -9.53 2.86
CA THR A 131 5.71 -9.87 2.10
C THR A 131 5.73 -11.34 1.67
N SER A 132 6.59 -11.68 0.70
CA SER A 132 6.63 -13.00 0.07
C SER A 132 8.04 -13.60 0.09
N MET A 133 8.10 -14.93 0.03
CA MET A 133 9.35 -15.69 -0.22
C MET A 133 9.71 -15.75 -1.71
N SER A 134 8.81 -15.33 -2.60
CA SER A 134 9.03 -15.38 -4.06
C SER A 134 10.23 -14.51 -4.45
N GLU A 135 11.22 -15.13 -5.10
CA GLU A 135 12.44 -14.45 -5.55
C GLU A 135 12.19 -13.50 -6.74
N ASP A 136 11.06 -13.64 -7.44
CA ASP A 136 10.72 -12.83 -8.63
C ASP A 136 9.76 -11.65 -8.32
N ASP A 137 9.15 -11.61 -7.13
CA ASP A 137 8.05 -10.68 -6.83
C ASP A 137 8.42 -9.64 -5.78
N ALA A 138 9.09 -8.58 -6.22
CA ALA A 138 9.06 -7.34 -5.45
C ALA A 138 7.61 -6.82 -5.36
N ILE A 139 7.16 -6.54 -4.14
CA ILE A 139 5.79 -6.08 -3.90
C ILE A 139 5.81 -4.57 -3.81
N TYR A 140 4.94 -3.93 -4.58
CA TYR A 140 4.80 -2.48 -4.60
C TYR A 140 3.43 -2.08 -4.09
N TYR A 141 3.42 -1.11 -3.20
CA TYR A 141 2.21 -0.39 -2.81
C TYR A 141 2.30 1.02 -3.39
N GLU A 142 1.26 1.44 -4.11
CA GLU A 142 1.17 2.77 -4.72
C GLU A 142 -0.05 3.51 -4.19
N MET A 143 0.12 4.79 -3.89
CA MET A 143 -0.96 5.68 -3.49
C MET A 143 -0.77 7.08 -4.09
N ILE A 144 -1.88 7.68 -4.51
CA ILE A 144 -1.95 9.10 -4.79
C ILE A 144 -2.44 9.80 -3.53
N TYR A 145 -1.61 10.68 -2.99
CA TYR A 145 -1.87 11.39 -1.75
C TYR A 145 -1.65 12.88 -1.95
N ARG A 146 -2.55 13.70 -1.39
CA ARG A 146 -2.38 15.14 -1.33
C ARG A 146 -1.71 15.48 0.00
N THR A 147 -0.50 16.04 -0.05
CA THR A 147 0.24 16.41 1.15
C THR A 147 -0.48 17.51 1.93
N ASN A 148 -0.22 17.59 3.23
CA ASN A 148 -0.61 18.73 4.06
C ASN A 148 0.64 19.59 4.31
N GLY A 149 0.76 20.70 3.59
CA GLY A 149 1.98 21.48 3.52
C GLY A 149 3.04 20.90 2.58
N ASP A 150 4.31 21.13 2.90
CA ASP A 150 5.50 20.81 2.09
C ASP A 150 6.24 19.54 2.53
N SER A 151 5.57 18.63 3.21
CA SER A 151 6.18 17.39 3.68
C SER A 151 5.19 16.24 3.75
N ALA A 152 5.70 15.02 3.74
CA ALA A 152 4.96 13.83 4.11
C ALA A 152 5.84 12.92 4.99
N LYS A 153 5.22 12.18 5.88
CA LYS A 153 5.87 11.18 6.73
C LYS A 153 5.37 9.79 6.36
N VAL A 154 6.26 8.94 5.85
CA VAL A 154 5.96 7.55 5.52
C VAL A 154 6.49 6.67 6.63
N CYS A 155 5.60 5.96 7.34
CA CYS A 155 5.94 5.15 8.51
C CYS A 155 5.71 3.67 8.26
N LEU A 156 6.59 2.84 8.83
CA LEU A 156 6.45 1.40 8.92
C LEU A 156 6.20 1.02 10.38
N THR A 157 5.06 0.41 10.67
CA THR A 157 4.63 0.04 12.02
C THR A 157 4.50 -1.47 12.17
N ARG A 158 5.21 -2.03 13.14
CA ARG A 158 5.15 -3.45 13.49
C ARG A 158 3.76 -3.83 13.99
N THR A 159 3.19 -4.91 13.46
CA THR A 159 1.86 -5.41 13.87
C THR A 159 1.94 -6.56 14.87
N MET A 160 3.06 -7.28 14.92
CA MET A 160 3.27 -8.42 15.82
C MET A 160 4.74 -8.55 16.25
N TYR A 161 4.99 -9.26 17.35
CA TYR A 161 6.34 -9.60 17.78
C TYR A 161 7.04 -10.47 16.72
N GLY A 162 8.30 -10.15 16.39
CA GLY A 162 9.05 -10.84 15.32
C GLY A 162 8.77 -10.35 13.89
N GLY A 163 7.68 -9.60 13.66
CA GLY A 163 7.39 -8.97 12.37
C GLY A 163 8.25 -7.72 12.12
N VAL A 164 9.54 -7.90 11.81
CA VAL A 164 10.49 -6.79 11.60
C VAL A 164 10.16 -6.04 10.31
N PRO A 165 9.73 -4.77 10.37
CA PRO A 165 9.47 -4.00 9.16
C PRO A 165 10.75 -3.74 8.38
N PHE A 166 10.64 -3.74 7.06
CA PHE A 166 11.73 -3.39 6.16
C PHE A 166 11.19 -2.69 4.91
N ILE A 167 12.05 -2.00 4.17
CA ILE A 167 11.71 -1.35 2.89
C ILE A 167 12.93 -1.39 1.98
N SER A 168 12.69 -1.62 0.68
CA SER A 168 13.74 -1.68 -0.35
C SER A 168 13.78 -0.41 -1.18
N SER A 169 12.62 0.19 -1.46
CA SER A 169 12.55 1.41 -2.27
C SER A 169 11.42 2.33 -1.80
N LEU A 170 11.63 3.64 -1.88
CA LEU A 170 10.58 4.65 -1.62
C LEU A 170 10.62 5.77 -2.65
N GLU A 171 9.51 5.96 -3.35
CA GLU A 171 9.34 6.99 -4.39
C GLU A 171 8.26 8.00 -3.99
N ALA A 172 8.46 9.27 -4.34
CA ALA A 172 7.47 10.33 -4.25
C ALA A 172 7.62 11.27 -5.45
N SER A 173 6.64 11.22 -6.37
CA SER A 173 6.66 12.00 -7.62
C SER A 173 5.48 12.96 -7.67
N TYR A 174 5.75 14.26 -7.82
CA TYR A 174 4.74 15.31 -7.88
C TYR A 174 3.97 15.26 -9.20
N PHE A 175 2.64 15.30 -9.12
CA PHE A 175 1.80 15.57 -10.29
C PHE A 175 1.82 17.06 -10.60
N SER A 176 2.65 17.44 -11.56
CA SER A 176 2.71 18.83 -12.05
C SER A 176 1.46 19.16 -12.86
N SER A 177 0.42 19.61 -12.17
CA SER A 177 -0.63 20.40 -12.80
C SER A 177 -0.12 21.82 -12.94
N GLY A 178 -0.05 22.34 -14.17
CA GLY A 178 0.12 23.78 -14.36
C GLY A 178 -1.03 24.57 -13.73
N ASP A 179 -1.05 25.89 -13.94
CA ASP A 179 -2.12 26.74 -13.38
C ASP A 179 -3.48 26.52 -14.08
N ASP A 180 -3.52 25.76 -15.18
CA ASP A 180 -4.75 25.45 -15.91
C ASP A 180 -5.46 24.22 -15.31
N PRO A 181 -6.71 24.36 -14.83
CA PRO A 181 -7.47 23.26 -14.26
C PRO A 181 -7.76 22.12 -15.24
N ARG A 182 -7.65 22.34 -16.57
CA ARG A 182 -7.76 21.28 -17.59
C ARG A 182 -6.62 20.27 -17.50
N TYR A 183 -5.47 20.65 -16.94
CA TYR A 183 -4.29 19.79 -16.79
C TYR A 183 -4.23 19.13 -15.42
N GLY A 184 -5.37 19.06 -14.73
CA GLY A 184 -5.45 18.47 -13.40
C GLY A 184 -5.33 16.96 -13.42
N PHE A 185 -4.70 16.43 -12.39
CA PHE A 185 -4.64 14.99 -12.12
C PHE A 185 -5.71 14.60 -11.11
N TYR A 186 -6.49 13.57 -11.44
CA TYR A 186 -7.52 12.96 -10.62
C TYR A 186 -8.47 14.02 -10.04
N LEU A 187 -9.20 14.70 -10.92
CA LEU A 187 -9.98 15.90 -10.61
C LEU A 187 -11.09 15.65 -9.57
N LEU A 188 -11.66 14.44 -9.51
CA LEU A 188 -12.68 14.09 -8.52
C LEU A 188 -12.07 13.70 -7.16
N MET A 189 -10.74 13.70 -7.03
CA MET A 189 -10.05 13.41 -5.77
C MET A 189 -10.20 14.59 -4.79
N GLU A 190 -11.05 14.42 -3.79
CA GLU A 190 -11.26 15.39 -2.71
C GLU A 190 -10.05 15.51 -1.75
N ASN A 191 -9.99 16.59 -0.97
CA ASN A 191 -8.85 16.86 -0.08
C ASN A 191 -8.66 15.86 1.07
N LYS A 192 -9.69 15.09 1.42
CA LYS A 192 -9.69 14.16 2.56
C LYS A 192 -9.65 12.70 2.13
N ILE A 193 -9.33 12.44 0.87
CA ILE A 193 -9.21 11.08 0.36
C ILE A 193 -7.83 10.88 -0.27
N ALA A 194 -7.39 9.63 -0.25
CA ALA A 194 -6.24 9.14 -0.96
C ALA A 194 -6.66 8.00 -1.89
N LEU A 195 -5.98 7.87 -3.02
CA LEU A 195 -6.30 6.83 -4.02
C LEU A 195 -5.22 5.75 -3.96
N GLN A 196 -5.54 4.59 -3.40
CA GLN A 196 -4.64 3.45 -3.38
C GLN A 196 -4.83 2.65 -4.68
N LEU A 197 -3.75 2.41 -5.42
CA LEU A 197 -3.84 1.75 -6.72
C LEU A 197 -4.31 0.30 -6.55
N HIS A 198 -5.39 -0.06 -7.23
CA HIS A 198 -5.77 -1.46 -7.44
C HIS A 198 -5.17 -1.97 -8.76
N SER A 199 -5.44 -1.27 -9.87
CA SER A 199 -4.89 -1.63 -11.17
C SER A 199 -4.74 -0.42 -12.10
N ARG A 200 -3.74 -0.47 -12.97
CA ARG A 200 -3.52 0.49 -14.06
C ARG A 200 -3.19 -0.30 -15.33
N THR A 201 -4.18 -0.45 -16.20
CA THR A 201 -4.12 -1.36 -17.34
C THR A 201 -4.13 -0.60 -18.66
N ASN A 202 -3.15 -0.89 -19.52
CA ASN A 202 -3.12 -0.47 -20.91
C ASN A 202 -3.65 -1.62 -21.79
N TYR A 203 -4.86 -1.46 -22.31
CA TYR A 203 -5.53 -2.48 -23.10
C TYR A 203 -5.04 -2.50 -24.55
N GLY A 204 -4.90 -3.70 -25.11
CA GLY A 204 -4.38 -3.92 -26.47
C GLY A 204 -2.86 -3.88 -26.59
N ALA A 205 -2.16 -3.31 -25.60
CA ALA A 205 -0.71 -3.33 -25.52
C ALA A 205 -0.15 -4.70 -25.12
N ASN A 206 1.08 -4.97 -25.57
CA ASN A 206 1.89 -6.13 -25.23
C ASN A 206 3.07 -5.78 -24.28
N ASP A 207 3.47 -4.51 -24.20
CA ASP A 207 4.62 -4.05 -23.42
C ASP A 207 4.24 -3.04 -22.32
N THR A 208 4.99 -3.05 -21.22
CA THR A 208 4.78 -2.12 -20.09
C THR A 208 5.22 -0.70 -20.47
N THR A 209 4.41 0.30 -20.12
CA THR A 209 4.76 1.73 -20.30
C THR A 209 5.07 2.38 -18.95
N GLY A 210 6.11 3.22 -18.90
CA GLY A 210 6.49 4.00 -17.71
C GLY A 210 7.48 3.33 -16.75
N GLN A 211 7.89 2.07 -17.01
CA GLN A 211 8.96 1.44 -16.25
C GLN A 211 10.32 1.98 -16.71
N MET A 212 11.01 2.76 -15.87
CA MET A 212 12.39 3.25 -16.09
C MET A 212 12.59 4.12 -17.36
N ALA A 213 11.50 4.58 -17.99
CA ALA A 213 11.50 5.39 -19.21
C ALA A 213 11.01 6.83 -18.92
N PRO A 214 11.90 7.74 -18.51
CA PRO A 214 11.53 9.09 -18.04
C PRO A 214 10.88 9.97 -19.12
N TYR A 215 11.12 9.68 -20.39
CA TYR A 215 10.65 10.52 -21.51
C TYR A 215 9.21 10.22 -21.94
N ASP A 216 8.65 9.09 -21.52
CA ASP A 216 7.34 8.65 -22.03
C ASP A 216 6.20 8.88 -21.04
N GLU A 217 6.50 8.95 -19.74
CA GLU A 217 5.49 9.10 -18.69
C GLU A 217 5.95 10.10 -17.64
N CYS A 218 5.30 11.26 -17.61
CA CYS A 218 5.66 12.43 -16.79
C CYS A 218 5.71 12.14 -15.29
N CYS A 219 4.89 11.19 -14.87
CA CYS A 219 4.38 11.16 -13.53
C CYS A 219 4.67 9.80 -12.86
N ASN A 220 5.70 9.11 -13.35
CA ASN A 220 6.26 7.87 -12.81
C ASN A 220 5.22 6.73 -12.65
N ARG A 221 4.10 6.78 -13.39
CA ARG A 221 3.08 5.74 -13.39
C ARG A 221 3.52 4.55 -14.23
N ILE A 222 3.26 3.34 -13.74
CA ILE A 222 3.53 2.10 -14.49
C ILE A 222 2.21 1.56 -15.04
N TRP A 223 2.10 1.47 -16.36
CA TRP A 223 0.93 0.94 -17.06
C TRP A 223 1.18 -0.50 -17.51
N LYS A 224 0.40 -1.45 -16.97
CA LYS A 224 0.55 -2.87 -17.27
C LYS A 224 -0.19 -3.23 -18.56
N PRO A 225 0.46 -3.92 -19.51
CA PRO A 225 -0.16 -4.28 -20.78
C PRO A 225 -1.19 -5.39 -20.59
N LYS A 226 -2.27 -5.35 -21.38
CA LYS A 226 -3.27 -6.43 -21.41
C LYS A 226 -3.91 -6.55 -22.79
N GLN A 227 -3.51 -7.57 -23.53
CA GLN A 227 -4.24 -8.00 -24.72
C GLN A 227 -5.44 -8.88 -24.33
N MET A 228 -6.53 -8.74 -25.08
CA MET A 228 -7.78 -9.49 -24.87
C MET A 228 -8.14 -10.21 -26.17
N ALA A 229 -8.21 -11.54 -26.15
CA ALA A 229 -8.44 -12.34 -27.37
C ALA A 229 -9.88 -12.25 -27.90
N GLU A 230 -10.82 -11.93 -27.01
CA GLU A 230 -12.24 -11.73 -27.28
C GLU A 230 -12.46 -10.50 -28.19
N TYR A 231 -11.60 -9.49 -28.03
CA TYR A 231 -11.67 -8.22 -28.75
C TYR A 231 -10.58 -8.10 -29.82
N ARG A 232 -10.68 -7.09 -30.68
CA ARG A 232 -9.58 -6.70 -31.56
C ARG A 232 -8.60 -5.88 -30.74
N ASN A 233 -7.37 -6.36 -30.60
CA ASN A 233 -6.26 -5.55 -30.07
C ASN A 233 -5.75 -4.70 -31.22
N ILE A 234 -6.01 -3.40 -31.15
CA ILE A 234 -5.58 -2.43 -32.17
C ILE A 234 -4.42 -1.61 -31.64
N ALA A 235 -3.46 -1.33 -32.50
CA ALA A 235 -2.29 -0.55 -32.19
C ALA A 235 -1.95 0.35 -33.38
N SER A 236 -1.51 1.57 -33.09
CA SER A 236 -0.89 2.42 -34.08
C SER A 236 0.60 2.09 -34.19
N ASN A 237 1.10 1.96 -35.42
CA ASN A 237 2.55 1.83 -35.66
C ASN A 237 3.28 3.17 -35.49
N TYR A 238 2.54 4.26 -35.28
CA TYR A 238 3.11 5.54 -34.93
C TYR A 238 3.65 5.45 -33.49
N ILE A 239 4.96 5.64 -33.33
CA ILE A 239 5.64 5.75 -32.03
C ILE A 239 5.95 7.23 -31.78
N PRO A 240 4.98 8.02 -31.33
CA PRO A 240 5.26 9.37 -30.90
C PRO A 240 6.05 9.37 -29.60
N THR A 241 6.91 10.36 -29.48
CA THR A 241 7.56 10.77 -28.23
C THR A 241 6.88 12.04 -27.77
N GLY A 242 6.15 12.02 -26.65
CA GLY A 242 5.39 13.18 -26.19
C GLY A 242 4.40 12.88 -25.06
N TYR A 243 3.77 13.96 -24.59
CA TYR A 243 2.74 13.94 -23.55
C TYR A 243 1.48 14.63 -24.07
N PHE A 244 0.31 14.16 -23.62
CA PHE A 244 -0.90 14.94 -23.77
C PHE A 244 -1.00 15.98 -22.66
N TYR A 245 -1.41 17.19 -23.02
CA TYR A 245 -1.65 18.26 -22.08
C TYR A 245 -3.14 18.36 -21.74
N ASP A 246 -3.84 17.31 -21.32
CA ASP A 246 -5.20 17.43 -20.76
C ASP A 246 -5.33 16.61 -19.47
N GLU A 247 -6.56 16.29 -19.04
CA GLU A 247 -6.83 15.58 -17.79
C GLU A 247 -5.96 14.33 -17.68
N ASN A 248 -5.35 14.15 -16.50
CA ASN A 248 -4.45 13.05 -16.14
C ASN A 248 -3.21 12.83 -17.03
N GLN A 249 -3.03 13.58 -18.11
CA GLN A 249 -1.88 13.50 -19.02
C GLN A 249 -1.39 12.06 -19.25
N PRO A 250 -2.23 11.15 -19.77
CA PRO A 250 -1.78 9.78 -20.03
C PRO A 250 -0.63 9.80 -21.05
N PRO A 251 0.29 8.84 -20.99
CA PRO A 251 1.40 8.80 -21.94
C PRO A 251 0.89 8.41 -23.33
N GLU A 252 1.49 8.96 -24.39
CA GLU A 252 1.02 8.73 -25.75
C GLU A 252 0.98 7.26 -26.16
N ARG A 253 1.92 6.45 -25.65
CA ARG A 253 1.94 4.99 -25.87
C ARG A 253 0.70 4.30 -25.36
N VAL A 254 0.13 4.77 -24.24
CA VAL A 254 -1.12 4.22 -23.70
C VAL A 254 -2.31 4.58 -24.59
N MET A 255 -2.33 5.76 -25.20
CA MET A 255 -3.38 6.11 -26.18
C MET A 255 -3.12 5.52 -27.58
N SER A 256 -1.95 4.92 -27.83
CA SER A 256 -1.62 4.32 -29.13
C SER A 256 -2.13 2.89 -29.30
N THR A 257 -2.64 2.29 -28.23
CA THR A 257 -3.19 0.93 -28.19
C THR A 257 -4.60 0.93 -27.60
N ALA A 258 -5.42 -0.03 -28.02
CA ALA A 258 -6.74 -0.24 -27.46
C ALA A 258 -7.27 -1.66 -27.71
N ILE A 259 -8.29 -2.04 -26.95
CA ILE A 259 -9.22 -3.12 -27.34
C ILE A 259 -10.44 -2.51 -28.03
N GLN A 260 -10.92 -3.15 -29.08
CA GLN A 260 -12.11 -2.74 -29.83
C GLN A 260 -13.08 -3.93 -30.01
N ALA A 261 -14.37 -3.68 -29.79
CA ALA A 261 -15.41 -4.67 -30.06
C ALA A 261 -15.40 -5.09 -31.54
N ARG A 262 -15.72 -6.36 -31.83
CA ARG A 262 -15.61 -6.90 -33.20
C ARG A 262 -16.64 -6.30 -34.16
N ASN A 263 -17.79 -5.88 -33.66
CA ASN A 263 -18.89 -5.29 -34.42
C ASN A 263 -19.39 -4.01 -33.74
N VAL A 264 -19.98 -3.12 -34.54
CA VAL A 264 -20.54 -1.83 -34.08
C VAL A 264 -21.61 -2.00 -33.02
N THR A 265 -22.37 -3.10 -33.06
CA THR A 265 -23.46 -3.40 -32.12
C THR A 265 -23.02 -4.18 -30.88
N ASN A 266 -21.74 -4.55 -30.75
CA ASN A 266 -21.25 -5.32 -29.63
C ASN A 266 -20.63 -4.42 -28.56
N SER A 267 -20.72 -4.84 -27.31
CA SER A 267 -20.09 -4.18 -26.17
C SER A 267 -18.77 -4.83 -25.79
N ILE A 268 -17.94 -4.09 -25.07
CA ILE A 268 -16.79 -4.62 -24.34
C ILE A 268 -17.23 -4.91 -22.91
N TYR A 269 -16.98 -6.13 -22.45
CA TYR A 269 -17.21 -6.62 -21.08
C TYR A 269 -15.88 -6.87 -20.38
N LEU A 270 -15.70 -6.29 -19.20
CA LEU A 270 -14.54 -6.48 -18.34
C LEU A 270 -15.04 -6.79 -16.93
N SER A 271 -14.25 -7.56 -16.18
CA SER A 271 -14.52 -7.84 -14.78
C SER A 271 -13.29 -7.48 -13.96
N ILE A 272 -13.51 -6.83 -12.82
CA ILE A 272 -12.48 -6.43 -11.86
C ILE A 272 -12.82 -7.08 -10.53
N ASP A 273 -11.91 -7.90 -10.01
CA ASP A 273 -12.03 -8.54 -8.71
C ASP A 273 -11.45 -7.60 -7.65
N ILE A 274 -12.33 -7.09 -6.79
CA ILE A 274 -12.04 -6.12 -5.75
C ILE A 274 -12.32 -6.81 -4.41
N SER A 275 -11.40 -7.66 -3.96
CA SER A 275 -11.39 -8.42 -2.68
C SER A 275 -12.75 -8.93 -2.17
N ARG A 276 -12.92 -10.25 -2.10
CA ARG A 276 -14.20 -10.95 -1.90
C ARG A 276 -14.93 -10.73 -0.56
N GLN A 277 -14.43 -9.91 0.35
CA GLN A 277 -14.88 -9.91 1.76
C GLN A 277 -15.42 -8.58 2.29
N THR A 278 -15.29 -7.46 1.56
CA THR A 278 -15.81 -6.16 2.02
C THR A 278 -16.28 -5.27 0.87
N THR A 279 -17.41 -4.58 1.07
CA THR A 279 -17.80 -3.46 0.23
C THR A 279 -16.77 -2.33 0.35
N VAL A 280 -16.29 -1.82 -0.78
CA VAL A 280 -15.33 -0.71 -0.83
C VAL A 280 -15.87 0.43 -1.69
N ILE A 281 -15.33 1.63 -1.48
CA ILE A 281 -15.51 2.76 -2.40
C ILE A 281 -14.31 2.78 -3.35
N ALA A 282 -14.62 2.81 -4.64
CA ALA A 282 -13.66 2.82 -5.72
C ALA A 282 -13.72 4.13 -6.52
N TYR A 283 -12.60 4.43 -7.18
CA TYR A 283 -12.44 5.48 -8.18
C TYR A 283 -12.06 4.80 -9.49
N PHE A 284 -12.85 5.01 -10.54
CA PHE A 284 -12.56 4.48 -11.88
C PHE A 284 -12.15 5.61 -12.81
N VAL A 285 -11.12 5.37 -13.63
CA VAL A 285 -10.73 6.25 -14.75
C VAL A 285 -10.75 5.43 -16.03
N PHE A 286 -11.39 5.94 -17.07
CA PHE A 286 -11.43 5.36 -18.40
C PHE A 286 -10.78 6.30 -19.41
N TYR A 287 -10.01 5.73 -20.33
CA TYR A 287 -9.30 6.47 -21.36
C TYR A 287 -9.74 6.02 -22.76
N PHE A 288 -10.11 6.99 -23.60
CA PHE A 288 -10.61 6.76 -24.95
C PHE A 288 -9.90 7.63 -25.99
N SER A 289 -9.40 7.02 -27.05
CA SER A 289 -8.86 7.65 -28.25
C SER A 289 -8.79 6.59 -29.33
N ASP A 290 -9.28 6.87 -30.54
CA ASP A 290 -9.06 5.95 -31.67
C ASP A 290 -7.61 6.12 -32.18
N PRO A 291 -6.73 5.12 -31.98
CA PRO A 291 -5.33 5.23 -32.37
C PRO A 291 -5.12 5.11 -33.89
N ILE A 292 -6.15 4.67 -34.63
CA ILE A 292 -6.06 4.38 -36.06
C ILE A 292 -6.42 5.63 -36.86
N TYR A 293 -5.59 5.97 -37.84
CA TYR A 293 -5.88 7.03 -38.80
C TYR A 293 -6.97 6.57 -39.78
N ARG A 294 -8.18 7.13 -39.66
CA ARG A 294 -9.36 6.77 -40.47
C ARG A 294 -9.74 7.89 -41.44
N TYR A 295 -8.89 8.17 -42.43
CA TYR A 295 -9.20 9.16 -43.47
C TYR A 295 -9.53 8.47 -44.80
N PRO A 296 -10.57 8.91 -45.56
CA PRO A 296 -11.49 10.02 -45.28
C PRO A 296 -12.70 9.63 -44.41
N GLU A 297 -12.90 8.35 -44.15
CA GLU A 297 -14.04 7.83 -43.38
C GLU A 297 -13.81 8.02 -41.87
N LYS A 298 -14.31 9.11 -41.30
CA LYS A 298 -14.33 9.34 -39.84
C LYS A 298 -15.64 8.81 -39.24
N PRO A 299 -15.77 7.53 -38.85
CA PRO A 299 -16.96 7.05 -38.16
C PRO A 299 -17.15 7.79 -36.83
N ILE A 300 -18.35 7.76 -36.27
CA ILE A 300 -18.67 8.44 -35.03
C ILE A 300 -18.58 7.39 -33.93
N GLY A 301 -17.63 7.54 -33.00
CA GLY A 301 -17.54 6.69 -31.83
C GLY A 301 -18.19 7.35 -30.64
N ILE A 302 -19.27 6.76 -30.13
CA ILE A 302 -19.92 7.21 -28.89
C ILE A 302 -20.21 5.96 -28.06
N VAL A 303 -19.81 5.99 -26.80
CA VAL A 303 -19.95 4.86 -25.88
C VAL A 303 -20.73 5.23 -24.64
N GLU A 304 -21.52 4.28 -24.17
CA GLU A 304 -22.17 4.31 -22.87
C GLU A 304 -21.38 3.40 -21.91
N ILE A 305 -21.07 3.93 -20.74
CA ILE A 305 -20.27 3.23 -19.73
C ILE A 305 -21.20 2.75 -18.63
N PHE A 306 -21.12 1.46 -18.31
CA PHE A 306 -21.87 0.83 -17.23
C PHE A 306 -20.94 0.17 -16.23
N ILE A 307 -21.28 0.27 -14.96
CA ILE A 307 -20.69 -0.51 -13.86
C ILE A 307 -21.83 -1.24 -13.18
N ASP A 308 -21.75 -2.57 -13.11
CA ASP A 308 -22.79 -3.45 -12.55
C ASP A 308 -24.19 -3.19 -13.10
N ASN A 309 -24.28 -3.09 -14.43
CA ASN A 309 -25.50 -2.78 -15.19
C ASN A 309 -26.12 -1.40 -14.91
N ARG A 310 -25.48 -0.56 -14.09
CA ARG A 310 -25.87 0.84 -13.91
C ARG A 310 -25.17 1.72 -14.93
N LYS A 311 -25.95 2.50 -15.70
CA LYS A 311 -25.39 3.50 -16.62
C LYS A 311 -24.72 4.62 -15.81
N MET A 312 -23.42 4.79 -16.04
CA MET A 312 -22.59 5.77 -15.35
C MET A 312 -22.46 7.07 -16.15
N GLY A 313 -22.25 6.95 -17.47
CA GLY A 313 -22.06 8.10 -18.34
C GLY A 313 -22.06 7.74 -19.83
N VAL A 314 -21.93 8.77 -20.66
CA VAL A 314 -21.79 8.67 -22.12
C VAL A 314 -20.66 9.60 -22.55
N THR A 315 -19.78 9.13 -23.43
CA THR A 315 -18.68 9.92 -23.99
C THR A 315 -18.48 9.59 -25.46
N ASP A 316 -17.95 10.55 -26.21
CA ASP A 316 -17.40 10.33 -27.54
C ASP A 316 -16.01 9.67 -27.45
N ILE A 317 -15.58 9.11 -28.58
CA ILE A 317 -14.23 8.59 -28.81
C ILE A 317 -13.60 9.51 -29.86
N PRO A 318 -12.66 10.40 -29.46
CA PRO A 318 -11.99 11.27 -30.40
C PRO A 318 -10.99 10.51 -31.25
N TYR A 319 -10.66 11.07 -32.40
CA TYR A 319 -9.57 10.61 -33.25
C TYR A 319 -8.27 11.25 -32.79
N LYS A 320 -7.21 10.43 -32.66
CA LYS A 320 -5.88 10.94 -32.27
C LYS A 320 -5.37 12.10 -33.17
N TYR A 321 -5.84 12.20 -34.41
CA TYR A 321 -5.37 13.17 -35.40
C TYR A 321 -6.38 14.29 -35.71
N ASP A 322 -7.39 14.51 -34.86
CA ASP A 322 -8.25 15.71 -34.95
C ASP A 322 -7.67 16.85 -34.11
N ASP A 323 -7.71 18.09 -34.63
CA ASP A 323 -6.97 19.24 -34.10
C ASP A 323 -7.53 19.82 -32.78
N ASP A 324 -8.73 19.42 -32.34
CA ASP A 324 -9.39 20.03 -31.17
C ASP A 324 -9.17 19.24 -29.85
N GLU A 325 -9.32 17.91 -29.83
CA GLU A 325 -9.13 17.06 -28.63
C GLU A 325 -8.69 15.64 -29.03
N MET A 326 -7.51 15.20 -28.57
CA MET A 326 -6.90 13.93 -29.03
C MET A 326 -7.37 12.69 -28.27
N TYR A 327 -7.95 12.86 -27.08
CA TYR A 327 -8.39 11.79 -26.19
C TYR A 327 -9.49 12.26 -25.22
N ARG A 328 -10.16 11.31 -24.59
CA ARG A 328 -11.14 11.54 -23.51
C ARG A 328 -10.73 10.77 -22.27
N VAL A 329 -10.86 11.45 -21.13
CA VAL A 329 -10.78 10.84 -19.80
C VAL A 329 -12.16 10.93 -19.18
N VAL A 330 -12.63 9.80 -18.66
CA VAL A 330 -13.89 9.76 -17.92
C VAL A 330 -13.63 9.14 -16.55
N SER A 331 -13.82 9.94 -15.50
CA SER A 331 -13.65 9.52 -14.12
C SER A 331 -15.01 9.30 -13.45
N PHE A 332 -15.15 8.24 -12.64
CA PHE A 332 -16.32 8.01 -11.79
C PHE A 332 -15.91 7.80 -10.35
N TYR A 333 -16.47 8.62 -9.46
CA TYR A 333 -16.30 8.56 -8.02
C TYR A 333 -17.49 9.28 -7.34
N PRO A 334 -18.00 8.78 -6.19
CA PRO A 334 -17.72 7.48 -5.58
C PRO A 334 -18.46 6.33 -6.29
N VAL A 335 -17.81 5.17 -6.40
CA VAL A 335 -18.43 3.93 -6.89
C VAL A 335 -18.36 2.87 -5.80
N GLU A 336 -19.49 2.42 -5.30
CA GLU A 336 -19.56 1.31 -4.35
C GLU A 336 -19.39 -0.02 -5.09
N VAL A 337 -18.43 -0.85 -4.67
CA VAL A 337 -18.15 -2.16 -5.25
C VAL A 337 -18.19 -3.23 -4.16
N ASN A 338 -18.89 -4.32 -4.42
CA ASN A 338 -19.02 -5.45 -3.51
C ASN A 338 -18.34 -6.69 -4.12
N GLY A 339 -17.08 -6.93 -3.72
CA GLY A 339 -16.29 -8.09 -4.15
C GLY A 339 -15.79 -8.04 -5.59
N SER A 340 -16.62 -7.65 -6.55
CA SER A 340 -16.22 -7.48 -7.96
C SER A 340 -17.11 -6.46 -8.67
N ALA A 341 -16.58 -5.81 -9.69
CA ALA A 341 -17.32 -4.91 -10.57
C ALA A 341 -17.30 -5.43 -12.01
N ASN A 342 -18.47 -5.45 -12.65
CA ASN A 342 -18.61 -5.74 -14.08
C ASN A 342 -18.73 -4.42 -14.86
N ILE A 343 -17.73 -4.15 -15.70
CA ILE A 343 -17.68 -2.97 -16.54
C ILE A 343 -18.17 -3.33 -17.93
N THR A 344 -19.09 -2.53 -18.46
CA THR A 344 -19.54 -2.64 -19.85
C THR A 344 -19.34 -1.33 -20.58
N ILE A 345 -18.64 -1.36 -21.72
CA ILE A 345 -18.53 -0.26 -22.67
C ILE A 345 -19.39 -0.62 -23.88
N SER A 346 -20.57 -0.01 -23.97
CA SER A 346 -21.57 -0.30 -25.00
C SER A 346 -21.62 0.79 -26.06
N PRO A 347 -22.01 0.48 -27.31
CA PRO A 347 -22.22 1.50 -28.32
C PRO A 347 -23.44 2.36 -27.94
N ALA A 348 -23.29 3.69 -28.01
CA ALA A 348 -24.42 4.60 -27.83
C ALA A 348 -25.26 4.73 -29.11
N GLN A 349 -26.45 5.34 -28.97
CA GLN A 349 -27.27 5.70 -30.10
C GLN A 349 -26.48 6.64 -31.04
N ASN A 350 -26.51 6.36 -32.34
CA ASN A 350 -25.77 7.05 -33.41
C ASN A 350 -24.26 6.75 -33.51
N SER A 351 -23.70 5.86 -32.68
CA SER A 351 -22.35 5.37 -32.90
C SER A 351 -22.28 4.57 -34.20
N THR A 352 -21.36 4.92 -35.09
CA THR A 352 -21.07 4.18 -36.33
C THR A 352 -19.74 3.43 -36.27
N SER A 353 -18.89 3.69 -35.26
CA SER A 353 -17.76 2.82 -34.92
C SER A 353 -18.09 1.87 -33.77
N ALA A 354 -17.33 0.77 -33.71
CA ALA A 354 -17.42 -0.18 -32.62
C ALA A 354 -16.76 0.39 -31.34
N PRO A 355 -17.33 0.13 -30.15
CA PRO A 355 -16.75 0.57 -28.88
C PRO A 355 -15.29 0.18 -28.76
N LEU A 356 -14.49 1.10 -28.21
CA LEU A 356 -13.07 0.92 -27.94
C LEU A 356 -12.74 1.39 -26.52
N LEU A 357 -11.70 0.81 -25.93
CA LEU A 357 -11.10 1.27 -24.67
C LEU A 357 -9.57 1.17 -24.77
N ASN A 358 -8.88 2.27 -24.46
CA ASN A 358 -7.42 2.31 -24.46
C ASN A 358 -6.85 1.85 -23.12
N ALA A 359 -7.34 2.43 -22.03
CA ALA A 359 -6.82 2.13 -20.70
C ALA A 359 -7.86 2.33 -19.60
N MET A 360 -7.58 1.73 -18.45
CA MET A 360 -8.37 1.89 -17.24
C MET A 360 -7.48 1.94 -16.01
N GLU A 361 -7.77 2.88 -15.12
CA GLU A 361 -7.25 2.88 -13.75
C GLU A 361 -8.39 2.61 -12.76
N VAL A 362 -8.08 1.82 -11.74
CA VAL A 362 -8.99 1.53 -10.64
C VAL A 362 -8.22 1.75 -9.34
N PHE A 363 -8.83 2.50 -8.42
CA PHE A 363 -8.27 2.76 -7.10
C PHE A 363 -9.27 2.40 -6.01
N TYR A 364 -8.75 1.91 -4.88
CA TYR A 364 -9.45 1.97 -3.61
C TYR A 364 -9.39 3.39 -3.07
N VAL A 365 -10.50 3.88 -2.54
CA VAL A 365 -10.55 5.21 -1.90
C VAL A 365 -10.37 5.04 -0.40
N VAL A 366 -9.32 5.68 0.11
CA VAL A 366 -8.99 5.68 1.53
C VAL A 366 -9.30 7.05 2.10
N ASN A 367 -10.08 7.11 3.18
CA ASN A 367 -10.28 8.36 3.91
C ASN A 367 -9.02 8.71 4.69
N VAL A 368 -8.52 9.93 4.52
CA VAL A 368 -7.37 10.46 5.25
C VAL A 368 -7.83 11.57 6.18
N THR A 369 -7.38 11.50 7.42
CA THR A 369 -7.61 12.54 8.42
C THR A 369 -6.39 13.46 8.46
N ASN A 370 -6.62 14.77 8.34
CA ASN A 370 -5.55 15.78 8.45
C ASN A 370 -5.06 15.97 9.90
N MET A 371 -5.18 14.94 10.73
CA MET A 371 -4.88 15.03 12.15
C MET A 371 -3.45 14.60 12.42
N SER A 372 -2.65 15.52 12.96
CA SER A 372 -1.38 15.25 13.63
C SER A 372 -1.55 14.52 14.98
N THR A 373 -2.72 13.94 15.23
CA THR A 373 -2.97 13.11 16.40
C THR A 373 -2.95 11.67 15.94
N LYS A 374 -2.05 10.88 16.56
CA LYS A 374 -2.16 9.41 16.70
C LYS A 374 -3.57 8.97 16.34
N SER A 375 -3.74 8.43 15.15
CA SER A 375 -4.94 7.69 14.81
C SER A 375 -5.09 6.65 15.92
N GLU A 376 -6.25 6.65 16.60
CA GLU A 376 -6.64 5.55 17.46
C GLU A 376 -6.77 4.31 16.56
N ILE A 377 -5.63 3.66 16.32
CA ILE A 377 -5.61 2.33 15.74
C ILE A 377 -6.30 1.47 16.79
N THR A 378 -7.48 0.98 16.45
CA THR A 378 -8.06 -0.17 17.14
C THR A 378 -7.22 -1.40 16.75
N ASN A 379 -6.02 -1.48 17.32
CA ASN A 379 -5.09 -2.61 17.24
C ASN A 379 -5.65 -3.76 18.09
N TRP A 380 -6.68 -4.46 17.58
CA TRP A 380 -7.18 -5.66 18.25
C TRP A 380 -6.19 -6.79 18.04
N VAL A 381 -5.49 -7.18 19.10
CA VAL A 381 -4.67 -8.39 19.13
C VAL A 381 -5.57 -9.56 19.51
N ARG A 382 -5.75 -10.52 18.60
CA ARG A 382 -6.49 -11.76 18.83
C ARG A 382 -5.52 -12.92 18.82
N ILE A 383 -5.57 -13.74 19.87
CA ILE A 383 -4.61 -14.82 20.11
C ILE A 383 -5.42 -16.09 20.36
N ASP A 384 -5.19 -17.11 19.54
CA ASP A 384 -5.68 -18.46 19.78
C ASP A 384 -4.62 -19.22 20.58
N CYS A 385 -4.90 -19.38 21.86
CA CYS A 385 -4.00 -20.02 22.81
C CYS A 385 -3.93 -21.52 22.53
N GLY A 386 -2.75 -22.03 22.20
CA GLY A 386 -2.54 -23.45 21.90
C GLY A 386 -2.68 -23.86 20.43
N SER A 387 -3.04 -22.94 19.54
CA SER A 387 -3.09 -23.24 18.10
C SER A 387 -1.70 -23.32 17.47
N GLN A 388 -1.53 -24.25 16.52
CA GLN A 388 -0.30 -24.40 15.75
C GLN A 388 -0.24 -23.49 14.52
N THR A 389 -1.38 -22.96 14.07
CA THR A 389 -1.47 -22.15 12.85
C THR A 389 -2.47 -21.02 13.02
N SER A 390 -2.13 -19.83 12.52
CA SER A 390 -3.06 -18.70 12.44
C SER A 390 -4.23 -19.03 11.50
N HIS A 391 -5.42 -18.55 11.83
CA HIS A 391 -6.63 -18.79 11.04
C HIS A 391 -7.57 -17.58 11.10
N VAL A 392 -8.57 -17.57 10.22
CA VAL A 392 -9.61 -16.55 10.17
C VAL A 392 -10.93 -17.19 10.61
N ASP A 393 -11.62 -16.58 11.56
CA ASP A 393 -12.90 -17.10 12.06
C ASP A 393 -14.07 -16.82 11.11
N GLU A 394 -15.27 -17.34 11.44
CA GLU A 394 -16.49 -17.14 10.65
C GLU A 394 -16.88 -15.67 10.43
N ASN A 395 -16.37 -14.75 11.26
CA ASN A 395 -16.61 -13.31 11.15
C ASN A 395 -15.51 -12.56 10.38
N GLY A 396 -14.54 -13.27 9.79
CA GLY A 396 -13.44 -12.66 9.04
C GLY A 396 -12.32 -12.09 9.92
N LEU A 397 -12.28 -12.44 11.21
CA LEU A 397 -11.26 -11.93 12.14
C LEU A 397 -10.06 -12.87 12.17
N LEU A 398 -8.86 -12.32 11.99
CA LEU A 398 -7.61 -13.07 12.11
C LEU A 398 -7.30 -13.39 13.57
N TRP A 399 -7.15 -14.67 13.87
CA TRP A 399 -6.62 -15.21 15.12
C TRP A 399 -5.23 -15.76 14.86
N GLN A 400 -4.23 -15.22 15.57
CA GLN A 400 -2.84 -15.67 15.45
C GLN A 400 -2.49 -16.65 16.57
N THR A 401 -1.42 -17.42 16.38
CA THR A 401 -0.92 -18.34 17.42
C THR A 401 -0.34 -17.58 18.62
N ASP A 402 -0.25 -18.24 19.77
CA ASP A 402 0.30 -17.66 21.00
C ASP A 402 1.83 -17.73 21.13
N GLU A 403 2.52 -18.35 20.16
CA GLU A 403 3.99 -18.54 20.16
C GLU A 403 4.78 -17.22 20.27
N GLY A 404 4.22 -16.12 19.76
CA GLY A 404 4.82 -14.78 19.87
C GLY A 404 4.65 -14.11 21.24
N PHE A 405 3.78 -14.63 22.11
CA PHE A 405 3.32 -13.95 23.33
C PHE A 405 3.73 -14.69 24.61
N ILE A 406 3.95 -16.00 24.54
CA ILE A 406 4.35 -16.82 25.69
C ILE A 406 5.30 -17.94 25.26
N LYS A 407 6.26 -18.28 26.13
CA LYS A 407 7.30 -19.30 25.84
C LYS A 407 7.16 -20.57 26.68
N THR A 408 6.25 -20.59 27.63
CA THR A 408 6.05 -21.71 28.56
C THR A 408 4.73 -22.43 28.26
N GLY A 409 4.58 -23.63 28.81
CA GLY A 409 3.37 -24.43 28.65
C GLY A 409 3.32 -25.26 27.38
N GLU A 410 2.30 -26.11 27.29
CA GLU A 410 2.08 -27.07 26.21
C GLU A 410 0.74 -26.85 25.54
N ASN A 411 0.72 -26.94 24.21
CA ASN A 411 -0.49 -26.82 23.41
C ASN A 411 -1.30 -28.13 23.50
N ARG A 412 -2.61 -28.03 23.72
CA ARG A 412 -3.54 -29.16 23.75
C ARG A 412 -4.77 -28.85 22.90
N ILE A 413 -5.32 -29.91 22.31
CA ILE A 413 -6.57 -29.88 21.55
C ILE A 413 -7.68 -30.38 22.46
N ILE A 414 -8.82 -29.70 22.44
CA ILE A 414 -10.02 -30.10 23.15
C ILE A 414 -10.78 -31.10 22.27
N SER A 415 -11.19 -32.23 22.85
CA SER A 415 -11.82 -33.34 22.12
C SER A 415 -13.11 -32.90 21.39
N GLN A 416 -13.28 -33.34 20.14
CA GLN A 416 -14.30 -32.91 19.15
C GLN A 416 -15.78 -33.19 19.53
N ASN A 417 -16.07 -33.70 20.73
CA ASN A 417 -17.43 -34.00 21.17
C ASN A 417 -18.15 -32.83 21.87
N SER A 418 -17.53 -31.64 21.90
CA SER A 418 -18.10 -30.45 22.49
C SER A 418 -18.82 -29.60 21.44
N LYS A 419 -19.99 -29.06 21.78
CA LYS A 419 -20.74 -28.07 20.97
C LYS A 419 -20.05 -26.69 20.99
N ILE A 420 -18.73 -26.64 20.87
CA ILE A 420 -17.98 -25.39 20.87
C ILE A 420 -18.14 -24.74 19.49
N VAL A 421 -18.78 -23.57 19.48
CA VAL A 421 -19.08 -22.81 18.25
C VAL A 421 -17.90 -21.95 17.81
N LEU A 422 -16.99 -21.60 18.72
CA LEU A 422 -15.86 -20.70 18.47
C LEU A 422 -14.58 -21.49 18.16
N ASP A 423 -14.01 -21.28 16.97
CA ASP A 423 -12.82 -21.99 16.51
C ASP A 423 -11.61 -21.81 17.42
N GLN A 424 -11.41 -20.59 17.94
CA GLN A 424 -10.32 -20.22 18.84
C GLN A 424 -10.40 -20.86 20.25
N LEU A 425 -11.47 -21.61 20.54
CA LEU A 425 -11.64 -22.34 21.80
C LEU A 425 -11.47 -23.86 21.62
N LYS A 426 -11.09 -24.32 20.42
CA LYS A 426 -10.80 -25.75 20.16
C LYS A 426 -9.40 -26.16 20.63
N THR A 427 -8.54 -25.18 20.87
CA THR A 427 -7.20 -25.34 21.43
C THR A 427 -7.07 -24.59 22.74
N LEU A 428 -6.14 -25.05 23.57
CA LEU A 428 -5.74 -24.37 24.80
C LEU A 428 -4.24 -24.57 25.05
N ARG A 429 -3.65 -23.66 25.82
CA ARG A 429 -2.29 -23.81 26.36
C ARG A 429 -2.34 -24.17 27.85
N VAL A 430 -1.59 -25.20 28.22
CA VAL A 430 -1.54 -25.74 29.58
C VAL A 430 -0.23 -25.40 30.25
N PHE A 431 -0.28 -24.97 31.50
CA PHE A 431 0.90 -24.71 32.31
C PHE A 431 0.96 -25.69 33.48
N LYS A 432 2.03 -26.52 33.54
CA LYS A 432 2.20 -27.54 34.59
C LYS A 432 3.43 -27.31 35.48
N GLU A 433 4.39 -26.53 35.01
CA GLU A 433 5.72 -26.46 35.63
C GLU A 433 5.88 -25.27 36.59
N GLN A 434 5.08 -24.21 36.44
CA GLN A 434 5.26 -22.95 37.14
C GLN A 434 3.93 -22.42 37.68
N ASN A 435 3.98 -21.80 38.85
CA ASN A 435 2.80 -21.21 39.51
C ASN A 435 2.36 -19.87 38.89
N LYS A 436 3.21 -19.24 38.06
CA LYS A 436 2.90 -17.99 37.36
C LYS A 436 3.43 -18.06 35.94
N ASN A 437 2.56 -17.76 34.97
CA ASN A 437 2.87 -17.73 33.55
C ASN A 437 2.34 -16.42 32.98
N CYS A 438 3.13 -15.74 32.16
CA CYS A 438 2.82 -14.39 31.69
C CYS A 438 2.75 -14.36 30.17
N TYR A 439 1.61 -13.94 29.64
CA TYR A 439 1.51 -13.49 28.26
C TYR A 439 2.04 -12.06 28.19
N ASN A 440 2.99 -11.81 27.28
CA ASN A 440 3.50 -10.48 27.01
C ASN A 440 2.71 -9.87 25.85
N LEU A 441 1.69 -9.09 26.16
CA LEU A 441 0.85 -8.43 25.16
C LEU A 441 1.48 -7.09 24.73
N PRO A 442 1.43 -6.74 23.43
CA PRO A 442 1.97 -5.47 22.96
C PRO A 442 1.08 -4.31 23.44
N ALA A 443 1.70 -3.32 24.07
CA ALA A 443 1.09 -2.04 24.42
C ALA A 443 1.85 -0.91 23.68
N PRO A 444 1.57 -0.68 22.38
CA PRO A 444 2.34 0.24 21.54
C PRO A 444 2.23 1.70 21.98
N THR A 445 1.23 2.04 22.80
CA THR A 445 0.95 3.38 23.29
C THR A 445 0.58 3.39 24.77
N LEU A 446 0.74 4.53 25.45
CA LEU A 446 0.26 4.75 26.83
C LEU A 446 -1.25 5.09 26.85
N ASP A 447 -2.06 4.30 26.15
CA ASP A 447 -3.51 4.51 26.04
C ASP A 447 -4.29 3.50 26.91
N ARG A 448 -5.62 3.62 26.95
CA ARG A 448 -6.48 2.65 27.66
C ARG A 448 -6.76 1.46 26.76
N TYR A 449 -6.58 0.26 27.29
CA TYR A 449 -6.81 -0.98 26.56
C TYR A 449 -8.05 -1.69 27.10
N PHE A 450 -8.83 -2.26 26.18
CA PHE A 450 -9.84 -3.26 26.51
C PHE A 450 -9.20 -4.64 26.37
N ILE A 451 -9.18 -5.40 27.45
CA ILE A 451 -8.60 -6.75 27.49
C ILE A 451 -9.73 -7.71 27.83
N ARG A 452 -9.74 -8.85 27.14
CA ARG A 452 -10.68 -9.93 27.34
C ARG A 452 -9.92 -11.24 27.33
N ALA A 453 -10.21 -12.11 28.29
CA ALA A 453 -9.66 -13.46 28.33
C ALA A 453 -10.79 -14.49 28.35
N MET A 454 -10.60 -15.58 27.61
CA MET A 454 -11.56 -16.69 27.57
C MET A 454 -10.86 -17.98 28.01
N PHE A 455 -11.54 -18.76 28.84
CA PHE A 455 -11.02 -20.01 29.39
C PHE A 455 -12.04 -21.13 29.19
N HIS A 456 -11.60 -22.22 28.55
CA HIS A 456 -12.42 -23.40 28.35
C HIS A 456 -11.57 -24.65 28.65
N TYR A 457 -11.93 -25.40 29.70
CA TYR A 457 -11.16 -26.58 30.11
C TYR A 457 -11.44 -27.79 29.20
N GLY A 458 -12.71 -28.01 28.85
CA GLY A 458 -13.13 -29.05 27.89
C GLY A 458 -12.66 -30.48 28.23
N ASN A 459 -12.27 -30.73 29.49
CA ASN A 459 -11.70 -31.99 29.96
C ASN A 459 -10.54 -32.51 29.09
N TYR A 460 -9.67 -31.62 28.64
CA TYR A 460 -8.58 -31.94 27.69
C TYR A 460 -7.62 -33.05 28.19
N ASP A 461 -7.54 -33.24 29.52
CA ASP A 461 -6.69 -34.25 30.18
C ASP A 461 -7.45 -35.48 30.69
N GLY A 462 -8.79 -35.51 30.55
CA GLY A 462 -9.63 -36.62 30.99
C GLY A 462 -9.79 -36.77 32.51
N LEU A 463 -9.34 -35.78 33.32
CA LEU A 463 -9.34 -35.88 34.77
C LEU A 463 -10.67 -35.48 35.43
N ASN A 464 -11.59 -34.86 34.69
CA ASN A 464 -12.83 -34.28 35.19
C ASN A 464 -12.62 -33.34 36.39
N ASN A 465 -11.49 -32.65 36.44
CA ASN A 465 -11.10 -31.80 37.56
C ASN A 465 -10.67 -30.42 37.05
N PRO A 466 -11.65 -29.55 36.72
CA PRO A 466 -11.35 -28.24 36.16
C PRO A 466 -10.56 -27.38 37.15
N PRO A 467 -9.48 -26.70 36.71
CA PRO A 467 -8.67 -25.87 37.59
C PRO A 467 -9.34 -24.54 37.95
N SER A 468 -8.91 -23.97 39.07
CA SER A 468 -9.14 -22.56 39.42
C SER A 468 -7.81 -21.87 39.65
N PHE A 469 -7.70 -20.61 39.21
CA PHE A 469 -6.47 -19.82 39.28
C PHE A 469 -6.77 -18.32 39.22
N ASP A 470 -5.84 -17.50 39.72
CA ASP A 470 -5.95 -16.06 39.65
C ASP A 470 -5.43 -15.52 38.31
N LEU A 471 -6.24 -14.69 37.66
CA LEU A 471 -5.84 -13.89 36.52
C LEU A 471 -5.33 -12.54 37.03
N GLN A 472 -4.12 -12.17 36.63
CA GLN A 472 -3.48 -10.91 37.00
C GLN A 472 -3.19 -10.07 35.76
N PHE A 473 -3.32 -8.76 35.91
CA PHE A 473 -2.90 -7.78 34.90
C PHE A 473 -1.80 -6.87 35.49
N ASP A 474 -0.63 -6.83 34.84
CA ASP A 474 0.57 -6.14 35.33
C ASP A 474 0.91 -6.43 36.80
N GLY A 475 0.72 -7.69 37.22
CA GLY A 475 0.98 -8.16 38.58
C GLY A 475 -0.10 -7.79 39.61
N ASN A 476 -1.15 -7.07 39.22
CA ASN A 476 -2.31 -6.80 40.06
C ASN A 476 -3.39 -7.87 39.84
N ASN A 477 -4.07 -8.26 40.91
CA ASN A 477 -5.17 -9.22 40.80
C ASN A 477 -6.33 -8.63 39.99
N TRP A 478 -6.76 -9.34 38.95
CA TRP A 478 -7.92 -8.95 38.13
C TRP A 478 -9.15 -9.73 38.58
N VAL A 479 -9.09 -11.07 38.52
CA VAL A 479 -10.22 -11.95 38.88
C VAL A 479 -9.71 -13.37 39.16
N THR A 480 -10.37 -14.10 40.06
CA THR A 480 -10.16 -15.55 40.19
C THR A 480 -11.04 -16.27 39.18
N VAL A 481 -10.42 -17.04 38.29
CA VAL A 481 -11.10 -17.83 37.26
C VAL A 481 -11.46 -19.18 37.85
N GLU A 482 -12.75 -19.54 37.79
CA GLU A 482 -13.26 -20.87 38.16
C GLU A 482 -13.78 -21.55 36.89
N THR A 483 -13.01 -22.49 36.35
CA THR A 483 -13.42 -23.21 35.13
C THR A 483 -14.39 -24.36 35.46
N SER A 484 -15.17 -24.80 34.47
CA SER A 484 -16.06 -25.96 34.60
C SER A 484 -15.75 -27.01 33.51
N LEU A 485 -16.44 -28.16 33.55
CA LEU A 485 -16.24 -29.23 32.57
C LEU A 485 -16.63 -28.82 31.14
N SER A 486 -17.59 -27.91 30.99
CA SER A 486 -18.23 -27.62 29.70
C SER A 486 -18.47 -26.14 29.41
N ASP A 487 -18.32 -25.26 30.39
CA ASP A 487 -18.63 -23.84 30.20
C ASP A 487 -17.37 -23.05 29.89
N THR A 488 -17.52 -22.06 29.01
CA THR A 488 -16.48 -21.07 28.75
C THR A 488 -16.65 -19.93 29.76
N VAL A 489 -15.55 -19.59 30.43
CA VAL A 489 -15.47 -18.42 31.31
C VAL A 489 -14.86 -17.27 30.50
N GLU A 490 -15.53 -16.12 30.49
CA GLU A 490 -15.06 -14.89 29.85
C GLU A 490 -14.84 -13.82 30.93
N CYS A 491 -13.70 -13.15 30.90
CA CYS A 491 -13.27 -12.15 31.88
C CYS A 491 -12.92 -10.82 31.21
#